data_AF-A0A535AX38-F1
#
_entry.id   AF-A0A535AX38-F1
#
_cell.length_a   1.000
_cell.length_b   1.000
_cell.length_c   1.000
_cell.angle_alpha   90.00
_cell.angle_beta   90.00
_cell.angle_gamma   90.00
#
_symmetry.space_group_name_H-M   'P 1'
#
loop_
_entity.id
_entity.type
_entity.pdbx_description
1 polymer ?
#
loop_
_entity_poly.entity_id
_entity_poly.type
_entity_poly.pdbx_seq_one_letter_code
_entity_poly.pdbx_strand_id
1 'polypeptide(L)'
;MERHKHLFGAAVMAASLLFAGSPVFAADGEIKGDLKELKQDHQELRQDRKETRQDRRELRGDRKELRSDIKNGAGKAEIAQDVKEIKGDRGELKSDRRARRLDRRQIRGDRREVVRDIKNR
;
A
#
# COMPACT_ATOMS: atom_id res chain seq x y z
N MET A 1 -2.03 21.14 26.64
CA MET A 1 -1.16 20.07 26.12
C MET A 1 -1.81 19.58 24.84
N GLU A 2 -1.40 20.15 23.71
CA GLU A 2 -1.88 19.69 22.40
C GLU A 2 -1.15 18.39 22.07
N ARG A 3 -1.85 17.25 22.15
CA ARG A 3 -1.32 16.00 21.60
C ARG A 3 -1.43 16.08 20.09
N HIS A 4 -0.27 15.99 19.45
CA HIS A 4 -0.07 16.25 18.04
C HIS A 4 -0.87 15.28 17.17
N LYS A 5 -1.46 15.85 16.12
CA LYS A 5 -2.13 15.19 15.01
C LYS A 5 -1.15 14.21 14.35
N HIS A 6 -1.39 12.91 14.48
CA HIS A 6 -0.73 11.91 13.64
C HIS A 6 -1.43 11.92 12.28
N LEU A 7 -0.99 12.85 11.42
CA LEU A 7 -1.23 12.79 9.98
C LEU A 7 -0.51 11.54 9.47
N PHE A 8 -1.22 10.41 9.39
CA PHE A 8 -0.71 9.23 8.71
C PHE A 8 -0.51 9.57 7.23
N GLY A 9 0.76 9.69 6.87
CA GLY A 9 1.21 9.90 5.51
C GLY A 9 1.48 8.56 4.85
N ALA A 10 0.48 8.03 4.16
CA ALA A 10 0.70 7.15 3.03
C ALA A 10 -0.51 7.25 2.11
N ALA A 11 -0.52 8.31 1.29
CA ALA A 11 -1.23 8.21 0.03
C ALA A 11 -0.55 7.06 -0.73
N VAL A 12 -1.08 5.84 -0.57
CA VAL A 12 -0.73 4.72 -1.45
C VAL A 12 -1.15 5.20 -2.83
N MET A 13 -0.17 5.71 -3.56
CA MET A 13 -0.28 5.99 -4.98
C MET A 13 -0.52 4.63 -5.61
N ALA A 14 -1.77 4.23 -5.73
CA ALA A 14 -2.16 3.12 -6.57
C ALA A 14 -1.69 3.52 -7.97
N ALA A 15 -0.51 3.05 -8.36
CA ALA A 15 -0.01 3.19 -9.71
C ALA A 15 -0.96 2.40 -10.59
N SER A 16 -2.00 3.09 -11.07
CA SER A 16 -2.94 2.60 -12.06
C SER A 16 -2.20 2.53 -13.40
N LEU A 17 -1.31 1.55 -13.52
CA LEU A 17 -0.74 1.15 -14.80
C LEU A 17 -1.77 0.25 -15.49
N LEU A 18 -2.73 0.92 -16.12
CA LEU A 18 -3.52 0.33 -17.17
C LEU A 18 -2.68 0.43 -18.45
N PHE A 19 -2.37 -0.70 -19.09
CA PHE A 19 -2.16 -0.66 -20.53
C PHE A 19 -3.02 -1.71 -21.23
N ALA A 20 -3.91 -1.21 -22.07
CA ALA A 20 -4.73 -1.98 -22.99
C ALA A 20 -3.83 -2.41 -24.16
N GLY A 21 -3.66 -3.72 -24.34
CA GLY A 21 -2.92 -4.26 -25.47
C GLY A 21 -3.57 -3.92 -26.82
N SER A 22 -2.73 -3.61 -27.81
CA SER A 22 -3.05 -3.50 -29.25
C SER A 22 -1.75 -3.68 -30.07
N PRO A 23 -1.82 -4.10 -31.35
CA PRO A 23 -1.08 -5.26 -31.81
C PRO A 23 0.31 -5.00 -32.42
N VAL A 24 1.24 -5.88 -32.04
CA VAL A 24 2.20 -6.64 -32.88
C VAL A 24 2.82 -5.84 -34.03
N PHE A 25 3.94 -5.14 -33.79
CA PHE A 25 5.07 -5.01 -34.74
C PHE A 25 6.25 -4.24 -34.08
N ALA A 26 6.64 -4.57 -32.85
CA ALA A 26 7.91 -4.12 -32.23
C ALA A 26 8.40 -5.05 -31.09
N ALA A 27 8.22 -6.37 -31.25
CA ALA A 27 8.24 -7.37 -30.17
C ALA A 27 9.48 -7.36 -29.24
N ASP A 28 10.68 -7.02 -29.73
CA ASP A 28 11.89 -6.99 -28.90
C ASP A 28 12.01 -5.77 -27.99
N GLY A 29 11.52 -4.62 -28.48
CA GLY A 29 11.51 -3.37 -27.73
C GLY A 29 10.44 -3.38 -26.65
N GLU A 30 9.26 -3.92 -26.99
CA GLU A 30 8.11 -4.07 -26.10
C GLU A 30 8.43 -4.99 -24.92
N ILE A 31 8.95 -6.21 -25.16
CA ILE A 31 9.31 -7.15 -24.07
C ILE A 31 10.35 -6.54 -23.10
N LYS A 32 11.31 -5.76 -23.60
CA LYS A 32 12.29 -5.06 -22.74
C LYS A 32 11.63 -3.96 -21.90
N GLY A 33 10.63 -3.26 -22.47
CA GLY A 33 9.79 -2.31 -21.77
C GLY A 33 9.04 -2.98 -20.63
N ASP A 34 8.28 -4.03 -20.93
CA ASP A 34 7.44 -4.75 -19.96
C ASP A 34 8.28 -5.33 -18.80
N LEU A 35 9.48 -5.86 -19.10
CA LEU A 35 10.39 -6.35 -18.06
C LEU A 35 10.91 -5.24 -17.15
N LYS A 36 11.09 -4.02 -17.68
CA LYS A 36 11.50 -2.85 -16.90
C LYS A 36 10.35 -2.38 -16.01
N GLU A 37 9.13 -2.35 -16.52
CA GLU A 37 7.92 -2.01 -15.76
C GLU A 37 7.69 -3.02 -14.62
N LEU A 38 7.71 -4.32 -14.92
CA LEU A 38 7.62 -5.39 -13.89
C LEU A 38 8.67 -5.24 -12.78
N LYS A 39 9.87 -4.75 -13.11
CA LYS A 39 10.92 -4.47 -12.13
C LYS A 39 10.59 -3.25 -11.26
N GLN A 40 10.00 -2.20 -11.85
CA GLN A 40 9.54 -1.02 -11.12
C GLN A 40 8.39 -1.38 -10.18
N ASP A 41 7.37 -2.09 -10.65
CA ASP A 41 6.24 -2.54 -9.83
C ASP A 41 6.69 -3.37 -8.62
N HIS A 42 7.72 -4.21 -8.80
CA HIS A 42 8.27 -4.98 -7.70
C HIS A 42 9.00 -4.12 -6.66
N GLN A 43 9.63 -3.02 -7.09
CA GLN A 43 10.26 -2.06 -6.19
C GLN A 43 9.20 -1.26 -5.42
N GLU A 44 8.13 -0.83 -6.08
CA GLU A 44 7.00 -0.13 -5.45
C GLU A 44 6.33 -1.01 -4.39
N LEU A 45 5.98 -2.25 -4.73
CA LEU A 45 5.45 -3.24 -3.77
C LEU A 45 6.35 -3.45 -2.54
N ARG A 46 7.66 -3.29 -2.69
CA ARG A 46 8.62 -3.41 -1.59
C ARG A 46 8.58 -2.16 -0.70
N GLN A 47 8.38 -0.98 -1.28
CA GLN A 47 8.21 0.29 -0.55
C GLN A 47 6.90 0.27 0.24
N ASP A 48 5.76 -0.04 -0.40
CA ASP A 48 4.45 -0.16 0.26
C ASP A 48 4.49 -1.13 1.45
N ARG A 49 5.26 -2.22 1.32
CA ARG A 49 5.43 -3.19 2.40
C ARG A 49 6.17 -2.60 3.60
N LYS A 50 7.13 -1.71 3.38
CA LYS A 50 7.85 -1.01 4.45
C LYS A 50 6.92 0.00 5.13
N GLU A 51 6.19 0.78 4.34
CA GLU A 51 5.21 1.77 4.84
C GLU A 51 4.13 1.09 5.69
N THR A 52 3.44 0.07 5.14
CA THR A 52 2.46 -0.73 5.92
C THR A 52 3.04 -1.32 7.22
N ARG A 53 4.35 -1.60 7.25
CA ARG A 53 5.01 -2.10 8.48
C ARG A 53 5.21 -0.98 9.49
N GLN A 54 5.55 0.21 9.03
CA GLN A 54 5.66 1.41 9.84
C GLN A 54 4.30 1.80 10.43
N ASP A 55 3.24 1.87 9.62
CA ASP A 55 1.90 2.25 10.11
C ASP A 55 1.39 1.27 11.17
N ARG A 56 1.68 -0.02 11.02
CA ARG A 56 1.36 -1.03 12.05
C ARG A 56 2.12 -0.82 13.36
N ARG A 57 3.34 -0.29 13.31
CA ARG A 57 4.15 0.00 14.48
C ARG A 57 3.58 1.22 15.20
N GLU A 58 3.19 2.23 14.46
CA GLU A 58 2.56 3.46 14.95
C GLU A 58 1.20 3.15 15.60
N LEU A 59 0.31 2.41 14.90
CA LEU A 59 -0.96 1.91 15.46
C LEU A 59 -0.78 1.09 16.76
N ARG A 60 0.37 0.42 16.92
CA ARG A 60 0.69 -0.29 18.17
C ARG A 60 1.12 0.69 19.27
N GLY A 61 1.80 1.78 18.92
CA GLY A 61 2.09 2.93 19.78
C GLY A 61 0.80 3.56 20.29
N ASP A 62 -0.09 3.98 19.40
CA ASP A 62 -1.34 4.68 19.75
C ASP A 62 -2.20 3.85 20.71
N ARG A 63 -2.26 2.53 20.47
CA ARG A 63 -2.97 1.61 21.39
C ARG A 63 -2.33 1.51 22.77
N LYS A 64 -1.01 1.69 22.89
CA LYS A 64 -0.34 1.74 24.20
C LYS A 64 -0.60 3.07 24.88
N GLU A 65 -0.57 4.16 24.13
CA GLU A 65 -0.86 5.51 24.64
C GLU A 65 -2.30 5.59 25.14
N LEU A 66 -3.29 5.17 24.34
CA LEU A 66 -4.68 5.06 24.77
C LEU A 66 -4.85 4.25 26.06
N ARG A 67 -4.12 3.13 26.20
CA ARG A 67 -4.16 2.34 27.45
C ARG A 67 -3.57 3.10 28.64
N SER A 68 -2.51 3.85 28.41
CA SER A 68 -1.88 4.70 29.43
C SER A 68 -2.83 5.82 29.85
N ASP A 69 -3.47 6.47 28.87
CA ASP A 69 -4.40 7.58 29.09
C ASP A 69 -5.63 7.13 29.87
N ILE A 70 -6.21 5.97 29.51
CA ILE A 70 -7.27 5.33 30.31
C ILE A 70 -6.81 5.06 31.75
N LYS A 71 -5.60 4.55 31.95
CA LYS A 71 -5.06 4.24 33.29
C LYS A 71 -4.84 5.50 34.12
N ASN A 72 -4.43 6.60 33.48
CA ASN A 72 -4.14 7.87 34.13
C ASN A 72 -5.39 8.75 34.32
N GLY A 73 -6.58 8.24 33.96
CA GLY A 73 -7.83 8.95 34.17
C GLY A 73 -8.09 10.07 33.15
N ALA A 74 -7.59 9.92 31.93
CA ALA A 74 -7.89 10.83 30.82
C ALA A 74 -9.39 11.08 30.63
N GLY A 75 -9.72 12.26 30.11
CA GLY A 75 -11.11 12.64 29.86
C GLY A 75 -11.77 11.75 28.82
N LYS A 76 -13.09 11.52 28.95
CA LYS A 76 -13.86 10.70 27.99
C LYS A 76 -13.77 11.21 26.55
N ALA A 77 -13.71 12.53 26.35
CA ALA A 77 -13.63 13.16 25.03
C ALA A 77 -12.31 12.82 24.32
N GLU A 78 -11.20 12.84 25.07
CA GLU A 78 -9.87 12.50 24.60
C GLU A 78 -9.77 11.02 24.23
N ILE A 79 -10.19 10.12 25.14
CA ILE A 79 -10.27 8.68 24.85
C ILE A 79 -11.11 8.40 23.60
N ALA A 80 -12.23 9.10 23.43
CA ALA A 80 -13.09 8.94 22.27
C ALA A 80 -12.42 9.41 20.96
N GLN A 81 -11.60 10.46 21.03
CA GLN A 81 -10.82 10.94 19.89
C GLN A 81 -9.76 9.91 19.50
N ASP A 82 -8.94 9.43 20.44
CA ASP A 82 -7.90 8.43 20.18
C ASP A 82 -8.48 7.15 19.59
N VAL A 83 -9.62 6.69 20.11
CA VAL A 83 -10.33 5.51 19.59
C VAL A 83 -10.80 5.75 18.15
N LYS A 84 -11.25 6.96 17.82
CA LYS A 84 -11.69 7.31 16.47
C LYS A 84 -10.51 7.32 15.50
N GLU A 85 -9.37 7.89 15.91
CA GLU A 85 -8.13 7.92 15.12
C GLU A 85 -7.63 6.49 14.85
N ILE A 86 -7.43 5.67 15.90
CA ILE A 86 -7.04 4.25 15.79
C ILE A 86 -7.98 3.44 14.86
N LYS A 87 -9.27 3.78 14.85
CA LYS A 87 -10.25 3.14 13.96
C LYS A 87 -10.06 3.57 12.51
N GLY A 88 -9.74 4.85 12.27
CA GLY A 88 -9.34 5.39 10.98
C GLY A 88 -8.14 4.65 10.40
N ASP A 89 -7.02 4.61 11.15
CA ASP A 89 -5.77 3.99 10.70
C ASP A 89 -5.95 2.49 10.40
N ARG A 90 -6.78 1.81 11.21
CA ARG A 90 -7.14 0.41 10.95
C ARG A 90 -7.91 0.24 9.65
N GLY A 91 -8.73 1.23 9.29
CA GLY A 91 -9.46 1.30 8.03
C GLY A 91 -8.52 1.47 6.84
N GLU A 92 -7.58 2.41 6.94
CA GLU A 92 -6.56 2.69 5.92
C GLU A 92 -5.68 1.46 5.67
N LEU A 93 -5.12 0.86 6.73
CA LEU A 93 -4.35 -0.38 6.64
C LEU A 93 -5.10 -1.56 5.99
N LYS A 94 -6.43 -1.56 6.07
CA LYS A 94 -7.28 -2.56 5.40
C LYS A 94 -7.41 -2.25 3.91
N SER A 95 -7.53 -0.98 3.54
CA SER A 95 -7.54 -0.50 2.16
C SER A 95 -6.20 -0.79 1.49
N ASP A 96 -5.06 -0.47 2.11
CA ASP A 96 -3.73 -0.72 1.54
C ASP A 96 -3.48 -2.21 1.32
N ARG A 97 -3.99 -3.04 2.24
CA ARG A 97 -3.93 -4.49 2.09
C ARG A 97 -4.72 -4.97 0.87
N ARG A 98 -5.84 -4.32 0.54
CA ARG A 98 -6.62 -4.64 -0.66
C ARG A 98 -5.92 -4.15 -1.91
N ALA A 99 -5.44 -2.92 -1.94
CA ALA A 99 -4.67 -2.33 -3.04
C ALA A 99 -3.49 -3.24 -3.42
N ARG A 100 -2.60 -3.52 -2.46
CA ARG A 100 -1.45 -4.41 -2.66
C ARG A 100 -1.81 -5.83 -3.15
N ARG A 101 -3.02 -6.31 -2.86
CA ARG A 101 -3.50 -7.61 -3.37
C ARG A 101 -3.86 -7.52 -4.86
N LEU A 102 -4.43 -6.39 -5.28
CA LEU A 102 -4.74 -6.10 -6.69
C LEU A 102 -3.45 -5.92 -7.49
N ASP A 103 -2.49 -5.13 -7.01
CA ASP A 103 -1.22 -4.90 -7.72
C ASP A 103 -0.46 -6.21 -7.93
N ARG A 104 -0.41 -7.06 -6.89
CA ARG A 104 0.16 -8.42 -7.00
C ARG A 104 -0.57 -9.31 -8.01
N ARG A 105 -1.86 -9.09 -8.25
CA ARG A 105 -2.63 -9.82 -9.25
C ARG A 105 -2.32 -9.30 -10.65
N GLN A 106 -2.19 -7.98 -10.81
CA GLN A 106 -1.82 -7.32 -12.07
C GLN A 106 -0.42 -7.76 -12.51
N ILE A 107 0.60 -7.59 -11.67
CA ILE A 107 1.99 -8.02 -11.94
C ILE A 107 2.08 -9.50 -12.33
N ARG A 108 1.22 -10.36 -11.76
CA ARG A 108 1.15 -11.78 -12.14
C ARG A 108 0.54 -11.99 -13.53
N GLY A 109 -0.42 -11.16 -13.91
CA GLY A 109 -0.98 -11.07 -15.25
C GLY A 109 0.08 -10.61 -16.25
N ASP A 110 0.69 -9.45 -16.01
CA ASP A 110 1.68 -8.84 -16.90
C ASP A 110 2.86 -9.79 -17.13
N ARG A 111 3.34 -10.44 -16.06
CA ARG A 111 4.38 -11.48 -16.19
C ARG A 111 3.95 -12.65 -17.07
N ARG A 112 2.68 -13.06 -17.06
CA ARG A 112 2.19 -14.16 -17.92
C ARG A 112 2.11 -13.72 -19.37
N GLU A 113 1.76 -12.47 -19.62
CA GLU A 113 1.71 -11.87 -20.96
C GLU A 113 3.11 -11.80 -21.55
N VAL A 114 4.06 -11.21 -20.83
CA VAL A 114 5.48 -11.20 -21.23
C VAL A 114 6.02 -12.61 -21.52
N VAL A 115 5.70 -13.59 -20.67
CA VAL A 115 6.12 -14.98 -20.91
C VAL A 115 5.47 -15.58 -22.16
N ARG A 116 4.23 -15.20 -22.48
CA ARG A 116 3.54 -15.64 -23.69
C ARG A 116 4.17 -15.00 -24.92
N ASP A 117 4.48 -13.71 -24.87
CA ASP A 117 5.07 -12.97 -25.99
C ASP A 117 6.47 -13.47 -26.31
N ILE A 118 7.26 -13.79 -25.28
CA ILE A 118 8.56 -14.46 -25.44
C ILE A 118 8.41 -15.84 -26.10
N LYS A 119 7.35 -16.60 -25.80
CA LYS A 119 7.12 -17.95 -26.37
C LYS A 119 6.60 -17.92 -27.81
N ASN A 120 5.85 -16.88 -28.17
CA ASN A 120 5.23 -16.72 -29.47
C ASN A 120 6.14 -15.98 -30.48
N ARG A 121 7.34 -15.59 -30.04
CA ARG A 121 8.43 -15.09 -30.85
C ARG A 121 9.14 -16.22 -31.58
#